data_AF-A0A954W2P6-F1
#
_entry.id   AF-A0A954W2P6-F1
#
_cell.length_a   1.000
_cell.length_b   1.000
_cell.length_c   1.000
_cell.angle_alpha   90.00
_cell.angle_beta   90.00
_cell.angle_gamma   90.00
#
_symmetry.space_group_name_H-M   'P 1'
#
loop_
_entity.id
_entity.type
_entity.pdbx_description
1 polymer ?
#
loop_
_entity_poly.entity_id
_entity_poly.type
_entity_poly.pdbx_seq_one_letter_code
_entity_poly.pdbx_strand_id
1 'polypeptide(L)'
;MFTVTWDPCSFIGGVVILPVPAALAFQQYLGTFRDNAKAAWMSSALLFVISGVAFVVLAAHVGEMIVRGVQSPRMSPVVPMLATVVFSGTSAWVNLSWSRRLRRSSTTNDHSAARIRVSFRELLVGVTAIACVTAPASYFARTSPSRYAENVSRDEAPFGLPAAAIEISFCQGQRGTIAFEFTIDEKSFVEWVESGIGSFESQAANVPLQPITGPYSIRRYSSLTSELSGPELVTITNGLYYDWSEEDRGVYAAFDRTTNRAYYFAHFH
;
A
#
# COMPACT_ATOMS: atom_id res chain seq x y z
N MET A 1 4.19 18.28 -10.26
CA MET A 1 3.05 17.90 -9.37
C MET A 1 3.19 16.41 -9.11
N PHE A 2 3.36 15.93 -7.87
CA PHE A 2 3.70 14.51 -7.66
C PHE A 2 2.53 13.58 -8.04
N THR A 3 2.62 12.94 -9.21
CA THR A 3 1.85 11.74 -9.57
C THR A 3 2.58 10.49 -9.08
N VAL A 4 3.15 10.56 -7.88
CA VAL A 4 3.79 9.40 -7.26
C VAL A 4 2.71 8.62 -6.51
N THR A 5 2.54 7.36 -6.87
CA THR A 5 1.69 6.36 -6.19
C THR A 5 2.23 5.96 -4.83
N TRP A 6 2.71 6.92 -4.02
CA TRP A 6 2.71 6.69 -2.59
C TRP A 6 1.25 6.61 -2.21
N ASP A 7 0.66 5.43 -2.31
CA ASP A 7 -0.56 5.13 -1.59
C ASP A 7 -0.21 5.51 -0.13
N PRO A 8 -0.78 6.59 0.40
CA PRO A 8 -0.42 7.06 1.74
C PRO A 8 -0.67 5.94 2.74
N CYS A 9 -1.61 5.03 2.44
CA CYS A 9 -1.89 3.85 3.21
C CYS A 9 -0.73 2.84 3.19
N SER A 10 -0.03 2.70 2.06
CA SER A 10 1.16 1.86 1.92
C SER A 10 2.38 2.45 2.62
N PHE A 11 2.58 3.78 2.56
CA PHE A 11 3.63 4.46 3.32
C PHE A 11 3.36 4.44 4.83
N ILE A 12 2.14 4.77 5.25
CA ILE A 12 1.70 4.67 6.65
C ILE A 12 1.80 3.20 7.11
N GLY A 13 1.40 2.24 6.28
CA GLY A 13 1.57 0.82 6.56
C GLY A 13 3.02 0.42 6.76
N GLY A 14 3.91 0.83 5.86
CA GLY A 14 5.34 0.50 5.94
C GLY A 14 6.08 1.19 7.07
N VAL A 15 5.85 2.49 7.30
CA VAL A 15 6.63 3.30 8.24
C VAL A 15 6.01 3.35 9.62
N VAL A 16 4.68 3.37 9.72
CA VAL A 16 3.97 3.51 11.01
C VAL A 16 3.56 2.15 11.56
N ILE A 17 3.06 1.23 10.71
CA ILE A 17 2.56 -0.05 11.19
C ILE A 17 3.70 -1.05 11.39
N LEU A 18 4.66 -1.16 10.47
CA LEU A 18 5.74 -2.18 10.52
C LEU A 18 6.64 -2.13 11.77
N PRO A 19 6.97 -0.96 12.38
CA PRO A 19 7.72 -0.93 13.63
C PRO A 19 7.01 -1.65 14.79
N VAL A 20 5.68 -1.73 14.78
CA VAL A 20 4.91 -2.34 15.87
C VAL A 20 5.10 -3.86 15.92
N PRO A 21 4.91 -4.64 14.82
CA PRO A 21 5.27 -6.05 14.77
C PRO A 21 6.76 -6.30 15.06
N ALA A 22 7.67 -5.45 14.58
CA ALA A 22 9.10 -5.60 14.84
C ALA A 22 9.43 -5.43 16.33
N ALA A 23 8.90 -4.39 16.97
CA ALA A 23 9.04 -4.15 18.40
C ALA A 23 8.41 -5.29 19.22
N LEU A 24 7.23 -5.78 18.82
CA LEU A 24 6.58 -6.92 19.47
C LEU A 24 7.41 -8.18 19.36
N ALA A 25 7.93 -8.52 18.18
CA ALA A 25 8.79 -9.68 17.97
C ALA A 25 10.05 -9.60 18.84
N PHE A 26 10.68 -8.42 18.89
CA PHE A 26 11.86 -8.19 19.72
C PHE A 26 11.56 -8.32 21.22
N GLN A 27 10.47 -7.72 21.71
CA GLN A 27 10.10 -7.79 23.12
C GLN A 27 9.62 -9.20 23.53
N GLN A 28 8.90 -9.90 22.65
CA GLN A 28 8.51 -11.30 22.88
C GLN A 28 9.73 -12.21 22.94
N TYR A 29 10.71 -11.98 22.06
CA TYR A 29 11.99 -12.68 22.09
C TYR A 29 12.71 -12.48 23.44
N LEU A 30 12.89 -11.23 23.88
CA LEU A 30 13.50 -10.93 25.17
C LEU A 30 12.70 -11.51 26.35
N GLY A 31 11.38 -11.46 26.30
CA GLY A 31 10.52 -12.00 27.34
C GLY A 31 10.57 -13.52 27.45
N THR A 32 10.68 -14.22 26.32
CA THR A 32 10.60 -15.69 26.25
C THR A 32 11.94 -16.37 26.44
N PHE A 33 12.99 -15.85 25.80
CA PHE A 33 14.30 -16.52 25.76
C PHE A 33 15.35 -15.89 26.66
N ARG A 34 15.10 -14.69 27.20
CA ARG A 34 16.02 -13.99 28.11
C ARG A 34 15.46 -13.83 29.51
N ASP A 35 14.32 -14.44 29.80
CA ASP A 35 13.64 -14.34 31.09
C ASP A 35 13.40 -12.88 31.54
N ASN A 36 13.31 -11.95 30.57
CA ASN A 36 13.15 -10.53 30.86
C ASN A 36 11.68 -10.22 31.14
N ALA A 37 11.33 -10.17 32.42
CA ALA A 37 9.96 -9.90 32.86
C ALA A 37 9.41 -8.55 32.39
N LYS A 38 10.27 -7.52 32.22
CA LYS A 38 9.86 -6.20 31.71
C LYS A 38 9.49 -6.29 30.24
N ALA A 39 10.26 -7.01 29.44
CA ALA A 39 9.98 -7.22 28.02
C ALA A 39 8.69 -8.02 27.81
N ALA A 40 8.48 -9.11 28.56
CA ALA A 40 7.23 -9.88 28.52
C ALA A 40 6.00 -9.02 28.89
N TRP A 41 6.14 -8.13 29.88
CA TRP A 41 5.09 -7.18 30.24
C TRP A 41 4.84 -6.14 29.14
N MET A 42 5.89 -5.57 28.54
CA MET A 42 5.76 -4.63 27.42
C MET A 42 5.07 -5.27 26.21
N SER A 43 5.42 -6.50 25.86
CA SER A 43 4.74 -7.27 24.81
C SER A 43 3.25 -7.48 25.11
N SER A 44 2.93 -7.81 26.37
CA SER A 44 1.54 -7.95 26.82
C SER A 44 0.77 -6.63 26.67
N ALA A 45 1.35 -5.51 27.12
CA ALA A 45 0.73 -4.20 27.01
C ALA A 45 0.46 -3.81 25.54
N LEU A 46 1.45 -3.99 24.66
CA LEU A 46 1.30 -3.72 23.22
C LEU A 46 0.22 -4.60 22.58
N LEU A 47 0.18 -5.90 22.89
CA LEU A 47 -0.84 -6.81 22.37
C LEU A 47 -2.25 -6.46 22.89
N PHE A 48 -2.40 -6.01 24.13
CA PHE A 48 -3.67 -5.51 24.64
C PHE A 48 -4.11 -4.23 23.92
N VAL A 49 -3.19 -3.33 23.61
CA VAL A 49 -3.49 -2.12 22.81
C VAL A 49 -3.96 -2.52 21.41
N ILE A 50 -3.26 -3.43 20.72
CA ILE A 50 -3.67 -3.93 19.41
C ILE A 50 -5.04 -4.61 19.47
N SER A 51 -5.26 -5.47 20.47
CA SER A 51 -6.55 -6.14 20.70
C SER A 51 -7.67 -5.13 20.94
N GLY A 52 -7.41 -4.08 21.72
CA GLY A 52 -8.39 -3.03 22.04
C GLY A 52 -8.74 -2.21 20.81
N VAL A 53 -7.75 -1.77 20.02
CA VAL A 53 -7.98 -1.05 18.77
C VAL A 53 -8.76 -1.92 17.78
N ALA A 54 -8.35 -3.18 17.57
CA ALA A 54 -9.05 -4.11 16.70
C ALA A 54 -10.49 -4.36 17.16
N PHE A 55 -10.75 -4.41 18.47
CA PHE A 55 -12.09 -4.55 19.03
C PHE A 55 -12.97 -3.33 18.77
N VAL A 56 -12.43 -2.12 18.91
CA VAL A 56 -13.15 -0.87 18.59
C VAL A 56 -13.54 -0.83 17.11
N VAL A 57 -12.61 -1.17 16.20
CA VAL A 57 -12.89 -1.20 14.76
C VAL A 57 -13.93 -2.27 14.42
N LEU A 58 -13.81 -3.47 15.03
CA LEU A 58 -14.80 -4.53 14.89
C LEU A 58 -16.19 -4.08 15.36
N ALA A 59 -16.28 -3.43 16.52
CA ALA A 59 -17.55 -2.92 17.06
C ALA A 59 -18.17 -1.85 16.16
N ALA A 60 -17.36 -0.95 15.59
CA ALA A 60 -17.82 0.05 14.63
C ALA A 60 -18.40 -0.60 13.35
N HIS A 61 -17.71 -1.60 12.79
CA HIS A 61 -18.19 -2.33 11.63
C HIS A 61 -19.47 -3.12 11.91
N VAL A 62 -19.56 -3.80 13.06
CA VAL A 62 -20.79 -4.50 13.46
C VAL A 62 -21.94 -3.51 13.64
N GLY A 63 -21.69 -2.34 14.24
CA GLY A 63 -22.69 -1.27 14.38
C GLY A 63 -23.18 -0.76 13.02
N GLU A 64 -22.27 -0.55 12.07
CA GLU A 64 -22.62 -0.15 10.70
C GLU A 64 -23.47 -1.21 9.99
N MET A 65 -23.13 -2.50 10.14
CA MET A 65 -23.91 -3.61 9.59
C MET A 65 -25.34 -3.69 10.18
N ILE A 66 -25.49 -3.38 11.48
CA ILE A 66 -26.81 -3.32 12.13
C ILE A 66 -27.64 -2.17 11.56
N VAL A 67 -27.04 -0.99 11.38
CA VAL A 67 -27.74 0.22 10.91
C VAL A 67 -28.10 0.14 9.43
N ARG A 68 -27.18 -0.32 8.57
CA ARG A 68 -27.37 -0.36 7.11
C ARG A 68 -28.03 -1.65 6.62
N GLY A 69 -28.28 -2.60 7.53
CA GLY A 69 -28.69 -3.96 7.20
C GLY A 69 -27.53 -4.78 6.63
N VAL A 70 -27.66 -6.11 6.69
CA VAL A 70 -26.65 -7.05 6.18
C VAL A 70 -26.70 -7.08 4.65
N GLN A 71 -26.22 -6.03 4.00
CA GLN A 71 -26.18 -5.91 2.54
C GLN A 71 -24.84 -6.31 1.93
N SER A 72 -23.80 -6.56 2.74
CA SER A 72 -22.50 -7.01 2.24
C SER A 72 -22.45 -8.54 2.16
N PRO A 73 -22.38 -9.16 0.96
CA PRO A 73 -22.10 -10.60 0.81
C PRO A 73 -20.68 -10.98 1.26
N ARG A 74 -19.86 -10.01 1.68
CA ARG A 74 -18.50 -10.21 2.16
C ARG A 74 -18.46 -9.94 3.66
N MET A 75 -18.69 -10.99 4.47
CA MET A 75 -18.25 -11.11 5.88
C MET A 75 -16.72 -10.99 6.05
N SER A 76 -16.01 -10.70 4.96
CA SER A 76 -14.55 -10.68 4.79
C SER A 76 -13.79 -9.83 5.82
N PRO A 77 -14.22 -8.63 6.25
CA PRO A 77 -13.43 -7.85 7.21
C PRO A 77 -13.70 -8.23 8.67
N VAL A 78 -14.88 -8.76 9.00
CA VAL A 78 -15.28 -9.09 10.39
C VAL A 78 -14.48 -10.26 10.94
N VAL A 79 -14.33 -11.32 10.14
CA VAL A 79 -13.59 -12.54 10.52
C VAL A 79 -12.13 -12.26 10.89
N PRO A 80 -11.31 -11.58 10.06
CA PRO A 80 -9.92 -11.29 10.39
C PRO A 80 -9.78 -10.32 11.57
N MET A 81 -10.71 -9.37 11.74
CA MET A 81 -10.70 -8.50 12.92
C MET A 81 -11.01 -9.28 14.20
N LEU A 82 -12.03 -10.14 14.18
CA LEU A 82 -12.35 -11.02 15.31
C LEU A 82 -11.17 -11.95 15.64
N ALA A 83 -10.58 -12.58 14.63
CA ALA A 83 -9.39 -13.40 14.80
C ALA A 83 -8.26 -12.60 15.45
N THR A 84 -8.00 -11.38 14.96
CA THR A 84 -6.97 -10.49 15.53
C THR A 84 -7.24 -10.19 17.00
N VAL A 85 -8.48 -9.84 17.38
CA VAL A 85 -8.88 -9.59 18.77
C VAL A 85 -8.63 -10.83 19.64
N VAL A 86 -9.10 -12.00 19.21
CA VAL A 86 -8.96 -13.23 19.99
C VAL A 86 -7.49 -13.64 20.14
N PHE A 87 -6.73 -13.67 19.04
CA PHE A 87 -5.32 -14.09 19.07
C PHE A 87 -4.43 -13.09 19.82
N SER A 88 -4.59 -11.79 19.60
CA SER A 88 -3.79 -10.78 20.31
C SER A 88 -4.16 -10.72 21.79
N GLY A 89 -5.44 -10.76 22.14
CA GLY A 89 -5.91 -10.76 23.53
C GLY A 89 -5.46 -12.00 24.33
N THR A 90 -5.60 -13.19 23.75
CA THR A 90 -5.11 -14.43 24.38
C THR A 90 -3.58 -14.42 24.52
N SER A 91 -2.85 -14.01 23.48
CA SER A 91 -1.39 -13.87 23.52
C SER A 91 -0.94 -12.82 24.56
N ALA A 92 -1.67 -11.72 24.71
CA ALA A 92 -1.41 -10.70 25.72
C ALA A 92 -1.55 -11.27 27.13
N TRP A 93 -2.60 -12.06 27.36
CA TRP A 93 -2.86 -12.72 28.64
C TRP A 93 -1.77 -13.74 29.00
N VAL A 94 -1.35 -14.55 28.03
CA VAL A 94 -0.25 -15.52 28.20
C VAL A 94 1.04 -14.77 28.59
N ASN A 95 1.41 -13.72 27.85
CA ASN A 95 2.59 -12.90 28.14
C ASN A 95 2.50 -12.22 29.53
N LEU A 96 1.32 -11.76 29.93
CA LEU A 96 1.13 -11.18 31.27
C LEU A 96 1.36 -12.22 32.36
N SER A 97 0.76 -13.40 32.20
CA SER A 97 0.92 -14.50 33.15
C SER A 97 2.39 -14.95 33.26
N TRP A 98 3.10 -14.99 32.13
CA TRP A 98 4.53 -15.29 32.06
C TRP A 98 5.37 -14.23 32.76
N SER A 99 5.11 -12.94 32.50
CA SER A 99 5.82 -11.83 33.17
C SER A 99 5.68 -11.89 34.70
N ARG A 100 4.49 -12.26 35.20
CA ARG A 100 4.25 -12.42 36.65
C ARG A 100 5.03 -13.61 37.21
N ARG A 101 5.12 -14.72 36.47
CA ARG A 101 5.93 -15.89 36.87
C ARG A 101 7.43 -15.54 36.91
N LEU A 102 7.94 -14.86 35.89
CA LEU A 102 9.33 -14.40 35.82
C LEU A 102 9.69 -13.44 36.96
N ARG A 103 8.80 -12.49 37.32
CA ARG A 103 9.04 -11.61 38.47
C ARG A 103 9.17 -12.40 39.78
N ARG A 104 8.33 -13.42 39.96
CA ARG A 104 8.36 -14.27 41.17
C ARG A 104 9.60 -15.16 41.24
N SER A 105 10.17 -15.59 40.11
CA SER A 105 11.42 -16.36 40.11
C SER A 105 12.65 -15.47 40.30
N SER A 106 12.63 -14.24 39.79
CA SER A 106 13.74 -13.28 39.92
C SER A 106 13.99 -12.82 41.37
N THR A 107 12.95 -12.81 42.21
CA THR A 107 13.09 -12.51 43.65
C THR A 107 13.82 -13.59 44.43
N THR A 108 14.06 -14.76 43.83
CA THR A 108 14.64 -15.93 44.50
C THR A 108 16.08 -16.23 44.06
N ASN A 109 16.52 -15.73 42.90
CA ASN A 109 17.88 -15.97 42.38
C ASN A 109 18.54 -14.66 41.94
N ASP A 110 19.55 -14.24 42.71
CA ASP A 110 20.36 -13.04 42.48
C ASP A 110 21.50 -13.36 41.50
N HIS A 111 21.21 -13.48 40.19
CA HIS A 111 22.24 -13.80 39.20
C HIS A 111 22.22 -12.90 37.95
N SER A 112 23.25 -12.06 37.90
CA SER A 112 24.04 -11.58 36.75
C SER A 112 23.30 -11.23 35.45
N ALA A 113 23.43 -9.96 35.03
CA ALA A 113 23.03 -9.45 33.72
C ALA A 113 23.54 -10.36 32.58
N ALA A 114 22.64 -11.17 32.03
CA ALA A 114 22.95 -12.12 30.97
C ALA A 114 23.39 -11.36 29.70
N ARG A 115 24.62 -11.61 29.24
CA ARG A 115 25.10 -11.12 27.93
C ARG A 115 24.17 -11.62 26.83
N ILE A 116 23.76 -10.71 25.94
CA ILE A 116 22.96 -11.02 24.77
C ILE A 116 23.78 -11.95 23.85
N ARG A 117 23.30 -13.17 23.63
CA ARG A 117 23.91 -14.19 22.76
C ARG A 117 22.83 -14.83 21.90
N VAL A 118 22.48 -14.19 20.79
CA VAL A 118 21.41 -14.68 19.91
C VAL A 118 21.83 -16.05 19.36
N SER A 119 21.02 -17.08 19.62
CA SER A 119 21.25 -18.41 19.05
C SER A 119 20.64 -18.50 17.66
N PHE A 120 21.17 -19.40 16.82
CA PHE A 120 20.66 -19.63 15.47
C PHE A 120 19.17 -20.02 15.44
N ARG A 121 18.71 -20.77 16.46
CA ARG A 121 17.29 -21.14 16.62
C ARG A 121 16.40 -19.93 16.80
N GLU A 122 16.87 -18.92 17.53
CA GLU A 122 16.13 -17.69 17.79
C GLU A 122 16.04 -16.82 16.53
N LEU A 123 17.11 -16.80 15.72
CA LEU A 123 17.13 -16.13 14.42
C LEU A 123 16.16 -16.79 13.43
N LEU A 124 16.10 -18.13 13.40
CA LEU A 124 15.13 -18.88 12.58
C LEU A 124 13.68 -18.52 12.94
N VAL A 125 13.34 -18.47 14.24
CA VAL A 125 11.98 -18.08 14.68
C VAL A 125 11.65 -16.65 14.23
N GLY A 126 12.60 -15.72 14.34
CA GLY A 126 12.43 -14.35 13.84
C GLY A 126 12.16 -14.29 12.33
N VAL A 127 12.95 -15.02 11.53
CA VAL A 127 12.77 -15.11 10.07
C VAL A 127 11.42 -15.73 9.71
N THR A 128 11.00 -16.80 10.39
CA THR A 128 9.68 -17.41 10.16
C THR A 128 8.54 -16.45 10.49
N ALA A 129 8.64 -15.71 11.60
CA ALA A 129 7.62 -14.73 11.98
C ALA A 129 7.51 -13.59 10.94
N ILE A 130 8.65 -13.07 10.46
CA ILE A 130 8.67 -12.07 9.38
C ILE A 130 8.02 -12.66 8.13
N ALA A 131 8.41 -13.87 7.70
CA ALA A 131 7.83 -14.52 6.53
C ALA A 131 6.31 -14.71 6.64
N CYS A 132 5.80 -15.10 7.81
CA CYS A 132 4.37 -15.25 8.08
C CYS A 132 3.58 -13.94 7.99
N VAL A 133 4.22 -12.79 8.21
CA VAL A 133 3.58 -11.45 8.07
C VAL A 133 3.75 -10.92 6.65
N THR A 134 4.95 -11.02 6.09
CA THR A 134 5.29 -10.51 4.76
C THR A 134 4.56 -11.26 3.65
N ALA A 135 4.36 -12.58 3.78
CA ALA A 135 3.71 -13.37 2.73
C ALA A 135 2.23 -13.00 2.54
N PRO A 136 1.37 -12.92 3.57
CA PRO A 136 0.00 -12.43 3.43
C PRO A 136 -0.07 -10.97 2.97
N ALA A 137 0.78 -10.08 3.51
CA ALA A 137 0.81 -8.67 3.08
C ALA A 137 1.14 -8.55 1.58
N SER A 138 2.13 -9.31 1.11
CA SER A 138 2.51 -9.39 -0.30
C SER A 138 1.40 -10.01 -1.15
N TYR A 139 0.70 -11.02 -0.64
CA TYR A 139 -0.46 -11.61 -1.31
C TYR A 139 -1.56 -10.56 -1.47
N PHE A 140 -2.00 -9.90 -0.40
CA PHE A 140 -3.06 -8.88 -0.47
C PHE A 140 -2.67 -7.68 -1.34
N ALA A 141 -1.41 -7.24 -1.30
CA ALA A 141 -0.91 -6.20 -2.19
C ALA A 141 -0.97 -6.62 -3.67
N ARG A 142 -0.75 -7.91 -3.96
CA ARG A 142 -0.84 -8.48 -5.33
C ARG A 142 -2.26 -8.79 -5.77
N THR A 143 -3.16 -9.16 -4.85
CA THR A 143 -4.54 -9.55 -5.16
C THR A 143 -5.55 -8.43 -4.95
N SER A 144 -5.10 -7.22 -4.60
CA SER A 144 -5.98 -6.06 -4.53
C SER A 144 -6.57 -5.80 -5.92
N PRO A 145 -7.91 -5.73 -6.06
CA PRO A 145 -8.54 -5.52 -7.35
C PRO A 145 -8.13 -4.16 -7.93
N SER A 146 -8.02 -4.08 -9.26
CA SER A 146 -7.76 -2.83 -9.95
C SER A 146 -8.81 -1.79 -9.57
N ARG A 147 -8.40 -0.58 -9.25
CA ARG A 147 -9.31 0.54 -8.98
C ARG A 147 -9.49 1.34 -10.25
N TYR A 148 -10.70 1.44 -10.76
CA TYR A 148 -10.99 2.18 -11.99
C TYR A 148 -12.26 3.00 -11.85
N ALA A 149 -12.36 4.03 -12.67
CA ALA A 149 -13.57 4.82 -12.85
C ALA A 149 -13.58 5.44 -14.26
N GLU A 150 -14.77 5.67 -14.80
CA GLU A 150 -14.98 6.27 -16.12
C GLU A 150 -15.74 7.58 -16.01
N ASN A 151 -15.32 8.59 -16.79
CA ASN A 151 -15.98 9.89 -16.89
C ASN A 151 -16.22 10.59 -15.54
N VAL A 152 -15.23 10.52 -14.64
CA VAL A 152 -15.28 11.18 -13.34
C VAL A 152 -14.75 12.60 -13.41
N SER A 153 -15.09 13.38 -12.38
CA SER A 153 -14.53 14.71 -12.18
C SER A 153 -13.09 14.64 -11.67
N ARG A 154 -12.36 15.75 -11.77
CA ARG A 154 -10.97 15.85 -11.32
C ARG A 154 -10.81 15.55 -9.83
N ASP A 155 -11.77 15.97 -9.01
CA ASP A 155 -11.68 15.83 -7.56
C ASP A 155 -11.98 14.39 -7.09
N GLU A 156 -12.53 13.53 -7.97
CA GLU A 156 -12.75 12.10 -7.73
C GLU A 156 -11.55 11.25 -8.15
N ALA A 157 -10.65 11.79 -8.99
CA ALA A 157 -9.46 11.09 -9.45
C ALA A 157 -8.36 11.10 -8.37
N PRO A 158 -7.72 9.97 -8.05
CA PRO A 158 -6.72 9.88 -7.00
C PRO A 158 -5.32 10.39 -7.42
N PHE A 159 -5.23 11.20 -8.49
CA PHE A 159 -3.97 11.62 -9.11
C PHE A 159 -3.85 13.14 -9.19
N GLY A 160 -2.61 13.64 -9.20
CA GLY A 160 -2.31 15.05 -9.49
C GLY A 160 -2.52 15.37 -10.97
N LEU A 161 -3.76 15.67 -11.34
CA LEU A 161 -4.15 16.05 -12.70
C LEU A 161 -4.11 17.57 -12.91
N PRO A 162 -3.85 18.04 -14.14
CA PRO A 162 -3.86 19.47 -14.44
C PRO A 162 -5.25 20.08 -14.21
N ALA A 163 -5.28 21.37 -13.88
CA ALA A 163 -6.51 22.03 -13.46
C ALA A 163 -7.61 22.02 -14.55
N ALA A 164 -7.21 22.01 -15.81
CA ALA A 164 -8.08 22.01 -16.99
C ALA A 164 -8.58 20.60 -17.40
N ALA A 165 -8.16 19.52 -16.73
CA ALA A 165 -8.58 18.16 -17.08
C ALA A 165 -10.08 17.95 -16.81
N ILE A 166 -10.79 17.43 -17.82
CA ILE A 166 -12.19 17.02 -17.73
C ILE A 166 -12.38 15.61 -18.32
N GLU A 167 -13.53 14.98 -18.06
CA GLU A 167 -13.87 13.65 -18.59
C GLU A 167 -12.80 12.59 -18.31
N ILE A 168 -12.44 12.45 -17.04
CA ILE A 168 -11.31 11.61 -16.64
C ILE A 168 -11.76 10.16 -16.55
N SER A 169 -11.03 9.27 -17.21
CA SER A 169 -11.16 7.83 -17.02
C SER A 169 -9.81 7.26 -16.61
N PHE A 170 -9.81 6.40 -15.60
CA PHE A 170 -8.57 5.85 -15.06
C PHE A 170 -8.70 4.40 -14.64
N CYS A 171 -7.55 3.73 -14.58
CA CYS A 171 -7.39 2.45 -13.95
C CYS A 171 -6.02 2.41 -13.27
N GLN A 172 -6.02 2.03 -12.00
CA GLN A 172 -4.84 1.70 -11.24
C GLN A 172 -4.77 0.17 -11.17
N GLY A 173 -3.85 -0.38 -11.94
CA GLY A 173 -3.55 -1.80 -11.99
C GLY A 173 -2.68 -2.26 -10.82
N GLN A 174 -2.27 -3.51 -10.88
CA GLN A 174 -1.38 -4.10 -9.88
C GLN A 174 0.04 -3.50 -9.96
N ARG A 175 0.80 -3.62 -8.88
CA ARG A 175 2.24 -3.26 -8.82
C ARG A 175 2.56 -1.82 -9.25
N GLY A 176 1.67 -0.88 -8.96
CA GLY A 176 1.91 0.54 -9.26
C GLY A 176 1.72 0.91 -10.73
N THR A 177 1.17 0.02 -11.56
CA THR A 177 0.78 0.38 -12.93
C THR A 177 -0.43 1.30 -12.91
N ILE A 178 -0.38 2.42 -13.61
CA ILE A 178 -1.48 3.35 -13.76
C ILE A 178 -1.68 3.66 -15.24
N ALA A 179 -2.93 3.76 -15.66
CA ALA A 179 -3.28 4.46 -16.88
C ALA A 179 -4.47 5.37 -16.63
N PHE A 180 -4.43 6.56 -17.20
CA PHE A 180 -5.58 7.45 -17.24
C PHE A 180 -5.60 8.25 -18.53
N GLU A 181 -6.79 8.68 -18.92
CA GLU A 181 -7.02 9.56 -20.05
C GLU A 181 -8.04 10.62 -19.68
N PHE A 182 -7.91 11.79 -20.28
CA PHE A 182 -8.74 12.95 -19.98
C PHE A 182 -8.71 13.94 -21.15
N THR A 183 -9.73 14.78 -21.23
CA THR A 183 -9.81 15.85 -22.21
C THR A 183 -9.11 17.09 -21.67
N ILE A 184 -8.26 17.73 -22.48
CA ILE A 184 -7.47 18.92 -22.14
C ILE A 184 -7.05 19.69 -23.40
N ASP A 185 -6.69 20.97 -23.29
CA ASP A 185 -6.04 21.70 -24.39
C ASP A 185 -4.53 21.43 -24.46
N GLU A 186 -3.94 21.61 -25.65
CA GLU A 186 -2.52 21.33 -25.90
C GLU A 186 -1.58 22.12 -24.97
N LYS A 187 -1.90 23.39 -24.71
CA LYS A 187 -1.05 24.25 -23.88
C LYS A 187 -1.03 23.75 -22.44
N SER A 188 -2.19 23.46 -21.85
CA SER A 188 -2.26 22.91 -20.49
C SER A 188 -1.63 21.52 -20.38
N PHE A 189 -1.67 20.71 -21.46
CA PHE A 189 -0.94 19.44 -21.50
C PHE A 189 0.57 19.65 -21.46
N VAL A 190 1.11 20.57 -22.27
CA VAL A 190 2.54 20.90 -22.27
C VAL A 190 2.98 21.38 -20.89
N GLU A 191 2.26 22.33 -20.29
CA GLU A 191 2.56 22.85 -18.95
C GLU A 191 2.54 21.74 -17.89
N TRP A 192 1.58 20.81 -17.99
CA TRP A 192 1.49 19.68 -17.07
C TRP A 192 2.72 18.76 -17.16
N VAL A 193 3.12 18.37 -18.38
CA VAL A 193 4.30 17.51 -18.59
C VAL A 193 5.58 18.22 -18.15
N GLU A 194 5.75 19.49 -18.51
CA GLU A 194 6.92 20.30 -18.13
C GLU A 194 6.98 20.58 -16.62
N SER A 195 5.85 20.59 -15.91
CA SER A 195 5.81 20.69 -14.44
C SER A 195 6.31 19.45 -13.70
N GLY A 196 6.67 18.41 -14.45
CA GLY A 196 7.13 17.13 -13.95
C GLY A 196 5.99 16.17 -13.66
N ILE A 197 5.98 15.06 -14.41
CA ILE A 197 5.07 13.92 -14.27
C ILE A 197 5.84 12.65 -13.91
N GLY A 198 5.18 11.71 -13.24
CA GLY A 198 5.75 10.41 -12.89
C GLY A 198 6.60 10.43 -11.62
N SER A 199 7.67 9.63 -11.61
CA SER A 199 8.58 9.49 -10.47
C SER A 199 9.60 10.63 -10.39
N PHE A 200 10.42 10.64 -9.33
CA PHE A 200 11.50 11.63 -9.21
C PHE A 200 12.54 11.46 -10.32
N GLU A 201 12.79 10.23 -10.74
CA GLU A 201 13.74 9.88 -11.78
C GLU A 201 13.28 10.40 -13.15
N SER A 202 12.00 10.21 -13.52
CA SER A 202 11.46 10.73 -14.77
C SER A 202 11.50 12.26 -14.84
N GLN A 203 11.27 12.91 -13.71
CA GLN A 203 11.39 14.37 -13.59
C GLN A 203 12.85 14.84 -13.68
N ALA A 204 13.79 14.12 -13.07
CA ALA A 204 15.22 14.45 -13.11
C ALA A 204 15.86 14.18 -14.48
N ALA A 205 15.30 13.28 -15.28
CA ALA A 205 15.80 12.93 -16.60
C ALA A 205 15.65 14.06 -17.64
N ASN A 206 14.81 15.07 -17.38
CA ASN A 206 14.58 16.22 -18.26
C ASN A 206 14.30 15.83 -19.73
N VAL A 207 13.54 14.74 -19.93
CA VAL A 207 13.16 14.30 -21.28
C VAL A 207 12.20 15.32 -21.88
N PRO A 208 12.50 15.90 -23.05
CA PRO A 208 11.63 16.87 -23.68
C PRO A 208 10.42 16.20 -24.32
N LEU A 209 9.30 16.92 -24.35
CA LEU A 209 8.13 16.55 -25.13
C LEU A 209 8.48 16.58 -26.64
N GLN A 210 8.02 15.59 -27.40
CA GLN A 210 8.31 15.48 -28.83
C GLN A 210 7.04 15.46 -29.67
N PRO A 211 7.06 16.02 -30.90
CA PRO A 211 5.94 15.89 -31.82
C PRO A 211 5.84 14.46 -32.37
N ILE A 212 4.62 13.99 -32.55
CA ILE A 212 4.33 12.71 -33.19
C ILE A 212 4.46 12.87 -34.71
N THR A 213 5.50 12.28 -35.32
CA THR A 213 5.76 12.34 -36.77
C THR A 213 5.30 11.10 -37.55
N GLY A 214 4.86 10.06 -36.84
CA GLY A 214 4.32 8.82 -37.39
C GLY A 214 3.36 8.17 -36.38
N PRO A 215 2.71 7.04 -36.70
CA PRO A 215 1.77 6.39 -35.79
C PRO A 215 2.43 6.08 -34.43
N TYR A 216 1.91 6.66 -33.35
CA TYR A 216 2.36 6.44 -31.98
C TYR A 216 1.26 5.73 -31.18
N SER A 217 1.57 4.60 -30.55
CA SER A 217 0.61 3.82 -29.79
C SER A 217 0.87 3.91 -28.29
N ILE A 218 -0.17 4.17 -27.50
CA ILE A 218 -0.11 4.21 -26.03
C ILE A 218 -1.20 3.34 -25.41
N ARG A 219 -0.89 2.71 -24.27
CA ARG A 219 -1.83 1.89 -23.50
C ARG A 219 -2.92 2.74 -22.88
N ARG A 220 -4.16 2.26 -22.97
CA ARG A 220 -5.34 2.88 -22.34
C ARG A 220 -5.63 2.27 -20.98
N TYR A 221 -6.39 3.00 -20.18
CA TYR A 221 -6.83 2.54 -18.85
C TYR A 221 -7.61 1.21 -18.88
N SER A 222 -8.39 0.98 -19.93
CA SER A 222 -9.12 -0.29 -20.13
C SER A 222 -8.18 -1.50 -20.25
N SER A 223 -6.93 -1.33 -20.68
CA SER A 223 -5.96 -2.44 -20.78
C SER A 223 -5.53 -3.02 -19.43
N LEU A 224 -5.81 -2.32 -18.32
CA LEU A 224 -5.38 -2.71 -16.98
C LEU A 224 -6.41 -3.53 -16.20
N THR A 225 -7.58 -3.81 -16.80
CA THR A 225 -8.63 -4.61 -16.18
C THR A 225 -9.48 -5.32 -17.22
N SER A 226 -9.88 -6.56 -16.95
CA SER A 226 -10.82 -7.31 -17.79
C SER A 226 -12.28 -6.88 -17.59
N GLU A 227 -12.56 -6.03 -16.60
CA GLU A 227 -13.91 -5.57 -16.28
C GLU A 227 -14.38 -4.43 -17.20
N LEU A 228 -13.45 -3.74 -17.86
CA LEU A 228 -13.74 -2.66 -18.79
C LEU A 228 -13.68 -3.13 -20.23
N SER A 229 -14.61 -2.66 -21.06
CA SER A 229 -14.61 -2.91 -22.50
C SER A 229 -13.93 -1.75 -23.24
N GLY A 230 -12.99 -2.04 -24.13
CA GLY A 230 -12.35 -1.02 -24.95
C GLY A 230 -11.07 -1.53 -25.60
N PRO A 231 -10.53 -0.81 -26.59
CA PRO A 231 -9.24 -1.16 -27.18
C PRO A 231 -8.13 -1.00 -26.15
N GLU A 232 -7.17 -1.92 -26.13
CA GLU A 232 -6.05 -1.89 -25.18
C GLU A 232 -5.06 -0.74 -25.48
N LEU A 233 -4.94 -0.38 -26.76
CA LEU A 233 -4.07 0.66 -27.27
C LEU A 233 -4.90 1.71 -28.03
N VAL A 234 -4.46 2.96 -27.97
CA VAL A 234 -4.87 4.00 -28.92
C VAL A 234 -3.68 4.35 -29.80
N THR A 235 -3.93 4.61 -31.08
CA THR A 235 -2.90 5.08 -32.01
C THR A 235 -3.17 6.53 -32.39
N ILE A 236 -2.19 7.39 -32.17
CA ILE A 236 -2.22 8.82 -32.40
C ILE A 236 -1.33 9.11 -33.60
N THR A 237 -1.83 9.86 -34.57
CA THR A 237 -1.09 10.22 -35.78
C THR A 237 -0.68 11.68 -35.83
N ASN A 238 -1.31 12.53 -35.01
CA ASN A 238 -0.98 13.95 -34.89
C ASN A 238 -1.11 14.39 -33.43
N GLY A 239 0.01 14.79 -32.84
CA GLY A 239 0.03 15.08 -31.42
C GLY A 239 1.41 15.30 -30.84
N LEU A 240 1.49 15.18 -29.53
CA LEU A 240 2.71 15.28 -28.74
C LEU A 240 2.86 14.02 -27.91
N TYR A 241 4.09 13.61 -27.62
CA TYR A 241 4.36 12.51 -26.72
C TYR A 241 5.55 12.78 -25.81
N TYR A 242 5.51 12.15 -24.65
CA TYR A 242 6.56 12.05 -23.66
C TYR A 242 6.81 10.57 -23.43
N ASP A 243 8.06 10.14 -23.53
CA ASP A 243 8.47 8.76 -23.30
C ASP A 243 9.75 8.76 -22.47
N TRP A 244 9.63 8.31 -21.22
CA TRP A 244 10.76 8.04 -20.36
C TRP A 244 10.67 6.61 -19.86
N SER A 245 11.79 5.89 -19.90
CA SER A 245 11.94 4.57 -19.29
C SER A 245 13.35 4.36 -18.76
N GLU A 246 13.44 3.63 -17.65
CA GLU A 246 14.69 3.22 -17.01
C GLU A 246 14.48 1.87 -16.33
N GLU A 247 15.25 0.86 -16.73
CA GLU A 247 15.11 -0.53 -16.25
C GLU A 247 13.69 -1.07 -16.44
N ASP A 248 12.99 -1.42 -15.35
CA ASP A 248 11.62 -1.94 -15.34
C ASP A 248 10.58 -0.84 -15.01
N ARG A 249 10.96 0.44 -15.15
CA ARG A 249 10.13 1.61 -14.85
C ARG A 249 9.92 2.44 -16.10
N GLY A 250 8.71 2.97 -16.27
CA GLY A 250 8.39 3.81 -17.41
C GLY A 250 7.23 4.77 -17.15
N VAL A 251 7.33 5.94 -17.75
CA VAL A 251 6.34 7.02 -17.70
C VAL A 251 6.13 7.52 -19.13
N TYR A 252 4.90 7.41 -19.60
CA TYR A 252 4.50 7.73 -20.96
C TYR A 252 3.30 8.66 -20.89
N ALA A 253 3.36 9.75 -21.67
CA ALA A 253 2.21 10.61 -21.89
C ALA A 253 2.07 10.90 -23.38
N ALA A 254 0.86 11.06 -23.86
CA ALA A 254 0.60 11.50 -25.22
C ALA A 254 -0.64 12.36 -25.30
N PHE A 255 -0.64 13.30 -26.22
CA PHE A 255 -1.75 14.19 -26.49
C PHE A 255 -2.16 14.07 -27.95
N ASP A 256 -3.42 13.73 -28.20
CA ASP A 256 -4.01 13.68 -29.54
C ASP A 256 -4.69 15.01 -29.87
N ARG A 257 -4.11 15.75 -30.82
CA ARG A 257 -4.65 17.04 -31.29
C ARG A 257 -6.00 16.91 -32.00
N THR A 258 -6.32 15.72 -32.51
CA THR A 258 -7.57 15.47 -33.25
C THR A 258 -8.76 15.42 -32.30
N THR A 259 -8.55 14.82 -31.12
CA THR A 259 -9.62 14.58 -30.13
C THR A 259 -9.49 15.46 -28.90
N ASN A 260 -8.40 16.24 -28.77
CA ASN A 260 -8.03 16.98 -27.55
C ASN A 260 -7.98 16.07 -26.31
N ARG A 261 -7.50 14.83 -26.50
CA ARG A 261 -7.44 13.82 -25.45
C ARG A 261 -5.99 13.53 -25.08
N ALA A 262 -5.69 13.63 -23.80
CA ALA A 262 -4.43 13.21 -23.22
C ALA A 262 -4.53 11.79 -22.68
N TYR A 263 -3.45 11.04 -22.83
CA TYR A 263 -3.27 9.67 -22.38
C TYR A 263 -2.02 9.62 -21.52
N TYR A 264 -2.09 8.92 -20.41
CA TYR A 264 -0.96 8.69 -19.51
C TYR A 264 -0.90 7.21 -19.15
N PHE A 265 0.30 6.66 -19.17
CA PHE A 265 0.59 5.31 -18.72
C PHE A 265 1.90 5.34 -17.92
N ALA A 266 1.91 4.70 -16.75
CA ALA A 266 3.13 4.55 -15.97
C ALA A 266 3.18 3.18 -15.30
N HIS A 267 4.39 2.67 -15.10
CA HIS A 267 4.68 1.47 -14.32
C HIS A 267 5.99 1.67 -13.54
N PHE A 268 6.02 1.18 -12.29
CA PHE A 268 7.10 1.44 -11.33
C PHE A 268 7.59 0.11 -10.71
N HIS A 269 8.02 -0.84 -11.54
CA HIS A 269 8.45 -2.16 -11.07
C HIS A 269 9.88 -2.17 -10.55
#